data_AF-A0A9D3LTP1-F1
#
_entry.id   AF-A0A9D3LTP1-F1
#
_cell.length_a   1.000
_cell.length_b   1.000
_cell.length_c   1.000
_cell.angle_alpha   90.00
_cell.angle_beta   90.00
_cell.angle_gamma   90.00
#
_symmetry.space_group_name_H-M   'P 1'
#
loop_
_entity.id
_entity.type
_entity.pdbx_description
1 polymer ?
#
loop_
_entity_poly.entity_id
_entity_poly.type
_entity_poly.pdbx_seq_one_letter_code
_entity_poly.pdbx_strand_id
1 'polypeptide(L)'
;MFCDYSGEGYVCRTSVRVGLWNRVLKMSTSAWSFALFLLLRGQFCCGNDESGSKPINPCCHYPCENWGVCMRIGLDDYDCDCTRTGYYGKNCSIPEFWSRIHDLLRPNPDVVNYILTHFKWLWDIVNATRLRDWLMGLVLTVRSDLIPNPPTYNTKYDYLNWEAYSNITFYTRILPPIPQDCPAPMGVKGKPELPDPDELANKLMLRRKFRPEPRGTNLMFGFFAQHFTHQFFKTNHKIGSEFTLALGHGVDAAHIYGYSMDRQLKLRLLKDGKLKYQVIDGEVYPPTVAETDVSMIYPPHVPEEQRLAIGEDRFGLLPGLTMYATLWLQIY
;
A
#
# COMPACT_ATOMS: atom_id res chain seq x y z
N MET A 1 -21.03 -20.45 -31.96
CA MET A 1 -21.30 -19.07 -32.39
C MET A 1 -19.95 -18.36 -32.36
N PHE A 2 -19.44 -17.87 -33.48
CA PHE A 2 -18.17 -17.13 -33.53
C PHE A 2 -18.43 -15.66 -33.17
N CYS A 3 -17.62 -15.09 -32.28
CA CYS A 3 -17.67 -13.68 -31.90
C CYS A 3 -16.42 -12.97 -32.44
N ASP A 4 -16.63 -11.88 -33.17
CA ASP A 4 -15.58 -10.97 -33.63
C ASP A 4 -15.84 -9.60 -33.00
N TYR A 5 -14.78 -8.85 -32.67
CA TYR A 5 -14.83 -7.66 -31.82
C TYR A 5 -14.78 -6.38 -32.66
N SER A 6 -15.83 -5.55 -32.63
CA SER A 6 -15.77 -4.15 -33.07
C SER A 6 -16.35 -3.24 -32.00
N GLY A 7 -15.76 -2.06 -31.86
CA GLY A 7 -15.72 -1.22 -30.65
C GLY A 7 -17.02 -0.58 -30.12
N GLU A 8 -18.20 -1.15 -30.36
CA GLU A 8 -19.45 -0.73 -29.71
C GLU A 8 -20.36 -1.96 -29.44
N GLY A 9 -19.93 -2.84 -28.52
CA GLY A 9 -20.77 -3.90 -27.92
C GLY A 9 -20.90 -5.23 -28.70
N TYR A 10 -21.31 -6.29 -28.00
CA TYR A 10 -21.50 -7.63 -28.57
C TYR A 10 -22.85 -7.73 -29.31
N VAL A 11 -22.82 -7.99 -30.62
CA VAL A 11 -24.01 -8.29 -31.43
C VAL A 11 -24.00 -9.77 -31.84
N CYS A 12 -24.92 -10.57 -31.29
CA CYS A 12 -25.20 -11.91 -31.79
C CYS A 12 -26.18 -11.83 -32.97
N ARG A 13 -25.70 -12.10 -34.20
CA ARG A 13 -26.58 -12.28 -35.38
C ARG A 13 -26.95 -13.76 -35.53
N THR A 14 -28.23 -14.09 -35.33
CA THR A 14 -28.83 -15.32 -35.87
C THR A 14 -29.35 -15.03 -37.28
N SER A 15 -28.67 -15.57 -38.29
CA SER A 15 -29.17 -15.60 -39.66
C SER A 15 -30.20 -16.72 -39.78
N VAL A 16 -31.48 -16.38 -39.95
CA VAL A 16 -32.49 -17.31 -40.47
C VAL A 16 -33.14 -16.63 -41.67
N ARG A 17 -32.78 -17.13 -42.85
CA ARG A 17 -33.35 -16.73 -44.15
C ARG A 17 -34.77 -17.30 -44.24
N VAL A 18 -35.79 -16.44 -44.21
CA VAL A 18 -37.18 -16.85 -44.48
C VAL A 18 -37.39 -16.81 -46.00
N GLY A 19 -37.38 -17.99 -46.63
CA GLY A 19 -37.80 -18.18 -48.01
C GLY A 19 -39.28 -18.54 -48.07
N LEU A 20 -40.10 -17.67 -48.66
CA LEU A 20 -41.50 -17.93 -48.98
C LEU A 20 -41.60 -19.07 -50.01
N TRP A 21 -42.41 -20.10 -49.75
CA TRP A 21 -43.13 -20.84 -50.79
C TRP A 21 -44.57 -21.12 -50.34
N ASN A 22 -45.52 -20.61 -51.11
CA ASN A 22 -46.96 -20.84 -51.00
C ASN A 22 -47.31 -22.29 -51.35
N ARG A 23 -48.13 -22.96 -50.53
CA ARG A 23 -49.14 -23.94 -51.00
C ARG A 23 -50.23 -24.20 -49.94
N VAL A 24 -51.26 -23.36 -50.06
CA VAL A 24 -52.70 -23.58 -49.98
C VAL A 24 -53.21 -25.04 -49.78
N LEU A 25 -54.16 -25.16 -48.82
CA LEU A 25 -55.29 -26.12 -48.64
C LEU A 25 -55.17 -27.33 -47.68
N LYS A 26 -55.88 -27.14 -46.55
CA LYS A 26 -57.06 -27.89 -46.04
C LYS A 26 -56.90 -28.92 -44.89
N MET A 27 -57.73 -28.62 -43.87
CA MET A 27 -58.51 -29.52 -43.00
C MET A 27 -57.83 -30.15 -41.78
N SER A 28 -58.19 -29.66 -40.58
CA SER A 28 -59.10 -30.39 -39.66
C SER A 28 -59.33 -29.58 -38.37
N THR A 29 -60.58 -29.48 -37.93
CA THR A 29 -61.08 -28.65 -36.82
C THR A 29 -60.80 -29.21 -35.42
N SER A 30 -59.91 -30.20 -35.26
CA SER A 30 -59.55 -30.78 -33.96
C SER A 30 -58.25 -30.25 -33.34
N ALA A 31 -57.50 -29.40 -34.06
CA ALA A 31 -56.19 -28.92 -33.60
C ALA A 31 -56.23 -27.67 -32.69
N TRP A 32 -57.36 -26.97 -32.62
CA TRP A 32 -57.48 -25.72 -31.85
C TRP A 32 -57.66 -25.94 -30.35
N SER A 33 -58.23 -27.07 -29.93
CA SER A 33 -58.40 -27.39 -28.50
C SER A 33 -57.11 -27.89 -27.83
N PHE A 34 -56.17 -28.46 -28.61
CA PHE A 34 -54.86 -28.86 -28.08
C PHE A 34 -53.85 -27.71 -28.03
N ALA A 35 -53.91 -26.76 -28.97
CA ALA A 35 -53.05 -25.58 -28.96
C ALA A 35 -53.37 -24.60 -27.81
N LEU A 36 -54.65 -24.45 -27.44
CA LEU A 36 -55.06 -23.59 -26.33
C LEU A 36 -54.72 -24.19 -24.96
N PHE A 37 -54.76 -25.53 -24.82
CA PHE A 37 -54.37 -26.22 -23.59
C PHE A 37 -52.84 -26.25 -23.37
N LEU A 38 -52.04 -26.20 -24.44
CA LEU A 38 -50.58 -26.10 -24.36
C LEU A 38 -50.10 -24.66 -24.10
N LEU A 39 -50.83 -23.65 -24.57
CA LEU A 39 -50.52 -22.24 -24.29
C LEU A 39 -50.92 -21.78 -22.87
N LEU A 40 -51.87 -22.46 -22.22
CA LEU A 40 -52.30 -22.15 -20.83
C LEU A 40 -51.62 -22.99 -19.74
N ARG A 41 -50.73 -23.94 -20.10
CA ARG A 41 -49.93 -24.74 -19.15
C ARG A 41 -48.43 -24.38 -19.12
N GLY A 42 -48.01 -23.36 -19.87
CA GLY A 42 -46.62 -22.88 -19.91
C GLY A 42 -46.29 -21.77 -18.91
N GLN A 43 -47.20 -21.45 -17.99
CA GLN A 43 -47.01 -20.45 -16.94
C GLN A 43 -47.22 -21.13 -15.59
N PHE A 44 -46.24 -20.96 -14.70
CA PHE A 44 -45.97 -21.69 -13.46
C PHE A 44 -45.20 -23.02 -13.63
N CYS A 45 -43.88 -22.91 -13.77
CA CYS A 45 -42.94 -23.44 -12.77
C CYS A 45 -41.58 -22.76 -12.96
N CYS A 46 -41.00 -22.32 -11.84
CA CYS A 46 -39.73 -21.62 -11.71
C CYS A 46 -39.73 -20.19 -12.24
N GLY A 47 -40.29 -19.29 -11.42
CA GLY A 47 -39.53 -18.08 -11.14
C GLY A 47 -38.18 -18.53 -10.59
N ASN A 48 -37.15 -18.47 -11.43
CA ASN A 48 -35.81 -18.38 -10.90
C ASN A 48 -35.65 -16.92 -10.54
N ASP A 49 -35.62 -16.66 -9.24
CA ASP A 49 -34.81 -15.58 -8.72
C ASP A 49 -33.48 -15.61 -9.49
N GLU A 50 -33.23 -14.66 -10.37
CA GLU A 50 -31.87 -14.24 -10.69
C GLU A 50 -31.29 -13.48 -9.48
N SER A 51 -31.47 -14.03 -8.27
CA SER A 51 -30.43 -13.99 -7.25
C SER A 51 -29.55 -15.24 -7.45
N GLY A 52 -29.01 -15.40 -8.66
CA GLY A 52 -27.78 -16.16 -8.80
C GLY A 52 -26.75 -15.40 -7.99
N SER A 53 -26.53 -15.82 -6.74
CA SER A 53 -25.49 -15.27 -5.88
C SER A 53 -24.21 -15.31 -6.69
N LYS A 54 -23.73 -14.15 -7.14
CA LYS A 54 -22.43 -14.09 -7.82
C LYS A 54 -21.44 -14.79 -6.90
N PRO A 55 -20.68 -15.76 -7.41
CA PRO A 55 -19.75 -16.49 -6.57
C PRO A 55 -18.77 -15.50 -5.96
N ILE A 56 -18.68 -15.54 -4.63
CA ILE A 56 -17.80 -14.70 -3.84
C ILE A 56 -16.37 -15.08 -4.21
N ASN A 57 -15.52 -14.09 -4.45
CA ASN A 57 -14.11 -14.33 -4.70
C ASN A 57 -13.49 -15.10 -3.51
N PRO A 58 -12.96 -16.32 -3.75
CA PRO A 58 -12.47 -17.18 -2.68
C PRO A 58 -11.28 -16.56 -1.93
N CYS A 59 -10.50 -15.68 -2.57
CA CYS A 59 -9.39 -14.99 -1.91
C CYS A 59 -9.84 -13.93 -0.89
N CYS A 60 -11.13 -13.55 -0.86
CA CYS A 60 -11.69 -12.66 0.19
C CYS A 60 -11.66 -13.29 1.59
N HIS A 61 -11.52 -14.61 1.68
CA HIS A 61 -11.37 -15.33 2.95
C HIS A 61 -9.93 -15.29 3.49
N TYR A 62 -8.98 -14.78 2.72
CA TYR A 62 -7.53 -14.86 2.99
C TYR A 62 -7.09 -16.30 3.33
N PRO A 63 -7.33 -17.28 2.45
CA PRO A 63 -7.17 -18.70 2.79
C PRO A 63 -5.71 -19.16 2.87
N CYS A 64 -4.78 -18.45 2.22
CA CYS A 64 -3.37 -18.84 2.17
C CYS A 64 -2.60 -18.25 3.36
N GLU A 65 -2.05 -19.13 4.19
CA GLU A 65 -1.28 -18.77 5.38
C GLU A 65 0.22 -18.67 5.08
N ASN A 66 1.02 -18.23 6.06
CA ASN A 66 2.49 -18.30 6.03
C ASN A 66 3.15 -17.73 4.76
N TRP A 67 2.69 -16.56 4.29
CA TRP A 67 3.16 -15.91 3.05
C TRP A 67 2.79 -16.63 1.74
N GLY A 68 1.87 -17.60 1.78
CA GLY A 68 1.30 -18.18 0.57
C GLY A 68 0.51 -17.15 -0.25
N VAL A 69 0.60 -17.23 -1.57
CA VAL A 69 -0.08 -16.29 -2.48
C VAL A 69 -1.37 -16.92 -3.01
N CYS A 70 -2.51 -16.25 -2.79
CA CYS A 70 -3.81 -16.70 -3.27
C CYS A 70 -3.98 -16.37 -4.76
N MET A 71 -4.28 -17.39 -5.56
CA MET A 71 -4.60 -17.26 -6.98
C MET A 71 -6.00 -17.81 -7.24
N ARG A 72 -6.82 -17.04 -7.95
CA ARG A 72 -8.16 -17.49 -8.35
C ARG A 72 -8.05 -18.47 -9.51
N ILE A 73 -8.71 -19.62 -9.38
CA ILE A 73 -8.82 -20.63 -10.44
C ILE A 73 -10.29 -20.79 -10.83
N GLY A 74 -10.62 -20.47 -12.08
CA GLY A 74 -12.00 -20.52 -12.56
C GLY A 74 -12.91 -19.49 -11.87
N LEU A 75 -14.18 -19.84 -11.70
CA LEU A 75 -15.18 -18.93 -11.14
C LEU A 75 -15.16 -18.90 -9.60
N ASP A 76 -15.03 -20.06 -8.94
CA ASP A 76 -15.35 -20.22 -7.52
C ASP A 76 -14.21 -20.88 -6.72
N ASP A 77 -13.11 -21.28 -7.36
CA ASP A 77 -12.01 -22.00 -6.72
C ASP A 77 -10.75 -21.14 -6.62
N TYR A 78 -9.84 -21.57 -5.76
CA TYR A 78 -8.54 -20.93 -5.54
C TYR A 78 -7.45 -21.97 -5.36
N ASP A 79 -6.22 -21.53 -5.61
CA ASP A 79 -5.01 -22.26 -5.25
C ASP A 79 -4.05 -21.33 -4.53
N CYS A 80 -3.25 -21.90 -3.63
CA CYS A 80 -2.25 -21.18 -2.87
C CYS A 80 -0.87 -21.56 -3.37
N ASP A 81 -0.13 -20.59 -3.90
CA ASP A 81 1.29 -20.79 -4.18
C ASP A 81 2.07 -20.76 -2.86
N CYS A 82 2.49 -21.95 -2.40
CA CYS A 82 3.29 -22.13 -1.18
C CYS A 82 4.80 -22.14 -1.46
N THR A 83 5.25 -21.76 -2.66
CA THR A 83 6.66 -21.85 -3.07
C THR A 83 7.57 -21.10 -2.09
N ARG A 84 8.56 -21.81 -1.53
CA ARG A 84 9.56 -21.28 -0.56
C ARG A 84 8.96 -20.65 0.71
N THR A 85 7.72 -20.98 1.06
CA THR A 85 7.15 -20.63 2.36
C THR A 85 7.67 -21.56 3.47
N GLY A 86 8.13 -22.77 3.13
CA GLY A 86 8.45 -23.83 4.08
C GLY A 86 7.21 -24.58 4.59
N TYR A 87 6.05 -24.38 3.95
CA TYR A 87 4.80 -25.06 4.23
C TYR A 87 4.19 -25.61 2.94
N TYR A 88 3.29 -26.59 3.07
CA TYR A 88 2.56 -27.20 1.97
C TYR A 88 1.08 -27.43 2.35
N GLY A 89 0.32 -28.03 1.42
CA GLY A 89 -1.13 -28.26 1.54
C GLY A 89 -1.95 -27.14 0.92
N LYS A 90 -3.28 -27.31 0.84
CA LYS A 90 -4.19 -26.40 0.12
C LYS A 90 -4.08 -24.93 0.55
N ASN A 91 -3.74 -24.69 1.82
CA ASN A 91 -3.70 -23.35 2.44
C ASN A 91 -2.30 -22.96 2.94
N CYS A 92 -1.25 -23.69 2.56
CA CYS A 92 0.12 -23.48 3.08
C CYS A 92 0.22 -23.55 4.62
N SER A 93 -0.54 -24.45 5.24
CA SER A 93 -0.63 -24.57 6.70
C SER A 93 0.15 -25.74 7.29
N ILE A 94 0.61 -26.68 6.47
CA ILE A 94 1.32 -27.88 6.93
C ILE A 94 2.83 -27.63 6.85
N PRO A 95 3.57 -27.57 7.98
CA PRO A 95 4.98 -27.25 7.96
C PRO A 95 5.84 -28.40 7.44
N GLU A 96 6.91 -28.06 6.72
CA GLU A 96 8.02 -28.97 6.48
C GLU A 96 8.78 -29.29 7.80
N PHE A 97 9.66 -30.29 7.78
CA PHE A 97 10.39 -30.71 8.97
C PHE A 97 11.18 -29.56 9.62
N TRP A 98 11.93 -28.78 8.84
CA TRP A 98 12.73 -27.66 9.37
C TRP A 98 11.89 -26.49 9.84
N SER A 99 10.81 -26.16 9.13
CA SER A 99 9.84 -25.13 9.55
C SER A 99 9.20 -25.50 10.89
N ARG A 100 8.84 -26.77 11.07
CA ARG A 100 8.28 -27.28 12.33
C ARG A 100 9.26 -27.14 13.49
N ILE A 101 10.55 -27.44 13.28
CA ILE A 101 11.59 -27.27 14.30
C ILE A 101 11.81 -25.78 14.60
N HIS A 102 11.88 -24.95 13.56
CA HIS A 102 12.06 -23.51 13.69
C HIS A 102 10.91 -22.89 14.51
N ASP A 103 9.66 -23.21 14.17
CA ASP A 103 8.47 -22.69 14.87
C ASP A 103 8.40 -23.14 16.33
N LEU A 104 8.85 -24.35 16.62
CA LEU A 104 8.92 -24.87 17.99
C LEU A 104 9.98 -24.14 18.84
N LEU A 105 11.12 -23.78 18.23
CA LEU A 105 12.24 -23.14 18.93
C LEU A 105 12.16 -21.61 18.92
N ARG A 106 11.37 -21.02 18.02
CA ARG A 106 11.24 -19.57 17.88
C ARG A 106 10.62 -18.97 19.15
N PRO A 107 11.35 -18.14 19.90
CA PRO A 107 10.80 -17.51 21.09
C PRO A 107 9.71 -16.49 20.71
N ASN A 108 8.73 -16.33 21.59
CA ASN A 108 7.74 -15.27 21.45
C ASN A 108 8.43 -13.89 21.42
N PRO A 109 8.03 -12.96 20.53
CA PRO A 109 8.51 -11.57 20.53
C PRO A 109 8.59 -10.90 21.91
N ASP A 110 7.64 -11.18 22.80
CA ASP A 110 7.64 -10.63 24.17
C ASP A 110 8.82 -11.15 25.01
N VAL A 111 9.14 -12.45 24.87
CA VAL A 111 10.29 -13.07 25.53
C VAL A 111 11.59 -12.50 24.97
N VAL A 112 11.68 -12.34 23.66
CA VAL A 112 12.85 -11.69 23.03
C VAL A 112 13.02 -10.27 23.57
N ASN A 113 11.95 -9.48 23.60
CA ASN A 113 11.99 -8.11 24.14
C ASN A 113 12.38 -8.09 25.63
N TYR A 114 11.86 -9.04 26.42
CA TYR A 114 12.24 -9.17 27.83
C TYR A 114 13.75 -9.42 27.99
N ILE A 115 14.31 -10.37 27.24
CA ILE A 115 15.74 -10.69 27.26
C ILE A 115 16.58 -9.47 26.84
N LEU A 116 16.17 -8.75 25.78
CA LEU A 116 16.86 -7.56 25.28
C LEU A 116 16.87 -6.38 26.27
N THR A 117 15.94 -6.33 27.23
CA THR A 117 15.74 -5.15 28.10
C THR A 117 16.09 -5.35 29.57
N HIS A 118 16.17 -6.59 30.08
CA HIS A 118 16.32 -6.83 31.53
C HIS A 118 17.75 -7.19 31.99
N PHE A 119 18.56 -7.84 31.15
CA PHE A 119 19.86 -8.39 31.58
C PHE A 119 21.05 -7.48 31.23
N LYS A 120 21.08 -6.27 31.80
CA LYS A 120 22.11 -5.25 31.47
C LYS A 120 23.55 -5.78 31.59
N TRP A 121 23.89 -6.45 32.70
CA TRP A 121 25.24 -6.97 32.94
C TRP A 121 25.69 -7.95 31.86
N LEU A 122 24.76 -8.79 31.37
CA LEU A 122 25.03 -9.75 30.30
C LEU A 122 25.26 -9.00 28.99
N TRP A 123 24.40 -8.02 28.68
CA TRP A 123 24.55 -7.19 27.49
C TRP A 123 25.84 -6.35 27.49
N ASP A 124 26.29 -5.88 28.65
CA ASP A 124 27.56 -5.16 28.76
C ASP A 124 28.75 -6.07 28.36
N ILE A 125 28.72 -7.37 28.73
CA ILE A 125 29.70 -8.36 28.28
C ILE A 125 29.56 -8.63 26.78
N VAL A 126 28.33 -8.88 26.30
CA VAL A 126 28.05 -9.16 24.88
C VAL A 126 28.54 -8.00 24.00
N ASN A 127 28.25 -6.76 24.40
CA ASN A 127 28.59 -5.54 23.67
C ASN A 127 30.10 -5.27 23.59
N ALA A 128 30.88 -5.78 24.55
CA ALA A 128 32.33 -5.68 24.56
C ALA A 128 33.03 -6.75 23.70
N THR A 129 32.28 -7.71 23.15
CA THR A 129 32.85 -8.83 22.38
C THR A 129 32.33 -8.82 20.93
N ARG A 130 32.96 -9.64 20.07
CA ARG A 130 32.51 -9.89 18.68
C ARG A 130 31.08 -10.47 18.60
N LEU A 131 30.54 -10.97 19.71
CA LEU A 131 29.17 -11.48 19.76
C LEU A 131 28.16 -10.38 19.42
N ARG A 132 28.44 -9.12 19.74
CA ARG A 132 27.63 -7.96 19.33
C ARG A 132 27.41 -7.92 17.82
N ASP A 133 28.48 -7.99 17.04
CA ASP A 133 28.41 -7.87 15.58
C ASP A 133 27.74 -9.10 14.96
N TRP A 134 27.98 -10.28 15.51
CA TRP A 134 27.29 -11.50 15.08
C TRP A 134 25.78 -11.44 15.35
N LEU A 135 25.37 -11.01 16.54
CA LEU A 135 23.96 -10.80 16.88
C LEU A 135 23.33 -9.71 16.03
N MET A 136 24.04 -8.62 15.77
CA MET A 136 23.54 -7.56 14.90
C MET A 136 23.37 -8.05 13.47
N GLY A 137 24.32 -8.85 12.95
CA GLY A 137 24.19 -9.52 11.65
C GLY A 137 22.94 -10.40 11.58
N LEU A 138 22.69 -11.20 12.61
CA LEU A 138 21.48 -12.02 12.72
C LEU A 138 20.20 -11.17 12.75
N VAL A 139 20.18 -10.07 13.52
CA VAL A 139 19.03 -9.17 13.58
C VAL A 139 18.75 -8.55 12.22
N LEU A 140 19.79 -8.11 11.49
CA LEU A 140 19.64 -7.52 10.17
C LEU A 140 19.05 -8.52 9.18
N THR A 141 19.56 -9.75 9.12
CA THR A 141 19.07 -10.76 8.18
C THR A 141 17.63 -11.17 8.48
N VAL A 142 17.32 -11.52 9.74
CA VAL A 142 15.97 -11.96 10.12
C VAL A 142 14.91 -10.87 9.89
N ARG A 143 15.29 -9.60 9.99
CA ARG A 143 14.38 -8.47 9.75
C ARG A 143 14.26 -8.13 8.27
N SER A 144 15.35 -8.19 7.50
CA SER A 144 15.32 -7.91 6.06
C SER A 144 14.52 -8.96 5.30
N ASP A 145 14.59 -10.22 5.71
CA ASP A 145 13.93 -11.35 5.02
C ASP A 145 12.39 -11.26 5.06
N LEU A 146 11.83 -10.43 5.95
CA LEU A 146 10.38 -10.16 6.01
C LEU A 146 9.90 -9.15 4.96
N ILE A 147 10.81 -8.42 4.32
CA ILE A 147 10.47 -7.40 3.33
C ILE A 147 10.79 -7.97 1.94
N PRO A 148 9.80 -8.15 1.06
CA PRO A 148 10.05 -8.69 -0.26
C PRO A 148 10.89 -7.70 -1.07
N ASN A 149 11.96 -8.22 -1.67
CA ASN A 149 12.83 -7.48 -2.57
C ASN A 149 13.17 -8.38 -3.77
N PRO A 150 12.76 -8.05 -5.01
CA PRO A 150 12.13 -6.80 -5.48
C PRO A 150 10.72 -6.53 -4.92
N PRO A 151 10.20 -5.28 -5.01
CA PRO A 151 8.86 -4.93 -4.55
C PRO A 151 7.77 -5.72 -5.32
N THR A 152 6.69 -6.06 -4.63
CA THR A 152 5.66 -7.00 -5.13
C THR A 152 4.39 -6.30 -5.60
N TYR A 153 3.59 -5.80 -4.65
CA TYR A 153 2.27 -5.24 -4.93
C TYR A 153 2.27 -3.72 -4.80
N ASN A 154 1.21 -3.09 -5.29
CA ASN A 154 0.88 -1.70 -4.99
C ASN A 154 -0.64 -1.56 -4.79
N THR A 155 -1.15 -0.34 -4.65
CA THR A 155 -2.60 -0.13 -4.43
C THR A 155 -3.46 -0.56 -5.61
N LYS A 156 -2.93 -0.56 -6.84
CA LYS A 156 -3.67 -0.88 -8.06
C LYS A 156 -3.57 -2.36 -8.44
N TYR A 157 -2.42 -2.98 -8.20
CA TYR A 157 -2.14 -4.34 -8.62
C TYR A 157 -1.89 -5.25 -7.41
N ASP A 158 -2.70 -6.29 -7.32
CA ASP A 158 -2.68 -7.37 -6.32
C ASP A 158 -1.88 -8.60 -6.77
N TYR A 159 -1.27 -8.56 -7.95
CA TYR A 159 -0.39 -9.58 -8.49
C TYR A 159 0.93 -8.98 -8.99
N LEU A 160 1.97 -9.82 -9.08
CA LEU A 160 3.27 -9.42 -9.61
C LEU A 160 3.16 -9.05 -11.08
N ASN A 161 3.61 -7.86 -11.44
CA ASN A 161 3.64 -7.41 -12.82
C ASN A 161 4.74 -6.36 -13.03
N TRP A 162 5.07 -6.11 -14.30
CA TRP A 162 6.16 -5.20 -14.64
C TRP A 162 5.87 -3.76 -14.23
N GLU A 163 4.62 -3.29 -14.33
CA GLU A 163 4.24 -1.93 -13.96
C GLU A 163 4.43 -1.67 -12.46
N ALA A 164 4.01 -2.61 -11.60
CA ALA A 164 4.21 -2.53 -10.16
C ALA A 164 5.69 -2.53 -9.76
N TYR A 165 6.55 -3.16 -10.56
CA TYR A 165 8.00 -3.16 -10.37
C TYR A 165 8.67 -1.90 -10.90
N SER A 166 8.38 -1.49 -12.14
CA SER A 166 9.09 -0.41 -12.82
C SER A 166 8.61 0.99 -12.43
N ASN A 167 7.33 1.13 -12.08
CA ASN A 167 6.75 2.42 -11.76
C ASN A 167 7.01 2.79 -10.29
N ILE A 168 8.15 3.44 -10.07
CA ILE A 168 8.59 3.95 -8.77
C ILE A 168 7.78 5.15 -8.25
N THR A 169 6.71 5.57 -8.93
CA THR A 169 5.82 6.58 -8.35
C THR A 169 4.85 5.97 -7.34
N PHE A 170 4.62 4.66 -7.36
CA PHE A 170 3.75 3.97 -6.42
C PHE A 170 4.46 3.64 -5.10
N TYR A 171 3.72 3.70 -4.00
CA TYR A 171 4.10 2.95 -2.79
C TYR A 171 3.88 1.46 -3.01
N THR A 172 4.88 0.65 -2.63
CA THR A 172 4.74 -0.80 -2.59
C THR A 172 3.95 -1.25 -1.36
N ARG A 173 3.32 -2.41 -1.46
CA ARG A 173 2.58 -3.06 -0.37
C ARG A 173 3.09 -4.48 -0.19
N ILE A 174 3.26 -4.87 1.06
CA ILE A 174 3.65 -6.23 1.43
C ILE A 174 2.49 -7.21 1.18
N LEU A 175 1.28 -6.79 1.56
CA LEU A 175 0.04 -7.55 1.33
C LEU A 175 -0.76 -6.91 0.18
N PRO A 176 -1.44 -7.74 -0.64
CA PRO A 176 -2.28 -7.23 -1.72
C PRO A 176 -3.43 -6.37 -1.16
N PRO A 177 -3.97 -5.42 -1.96
CA PRO A 177 -5.22 -4.76 -1.62
C PRO A 177 -6.36 -5.77 -1.51
N ILE A 178 -7.40 -5.40 -0.77
CA ILE A 178 -8.60 -6.22 -0.65
C ILE A 178 -9.29 -6.25 -2.02
N PRO A 179 -9.65 -7.44 -2.55
CA PRO A 179 -10.36 -7.52 -3.81
C PRO A 179 -11.65 -6.71 -3.79
N GLN A 180 -11.93 -5.99 -4.88
CA GLN A 180 -13.09 -5.10 -4.97
C GLN A 180 -14.43 -5.85 -5.01
N ASP A 181 -14.39 -7.15 -5.33
CA ASP A 181 -15.54 -8.03 -5.38
C ASP A 181 -15.82 -8.77 -4.05
N CYS A 182 -15.19 -8.34 -2.95
CA CYS A 182 -15.48 -8.87 -1.62
C CYS A 182 -16.80 -8.31 -1.04
N PRO A 183 -17.53 -9.11 -0.24
CA PRO A 183 -18.84 -8.73 0.30
C PRO A 183 -18.76 -7.70 1.43
N ALA A 184 -17.60 -7.57 2.08
CA ALA A 184 -17.35 -6.59 3.13
C ALA A 184 -16.03 -5.84 2.88
N PRO A 185 -15.85 -4.62 3.43
CA PRO A 185 -14.64 -3.83 3.25
C PRO A 185 -13.36 -4.48 3.77
N MET A 186 -13.48 -5.50 4.63
CA MET A 186 -12.37 -6.26 5.23
C MET A 186 -12.35 -7.72 4.76
N GLY A 187 -12.83 -8.00 3.54
CA GLY A 187 -12.95 -9.34 3.00
C GLY A 187 -14.36 -9.91 3.24
N VAL A 188 -14.46 -10.95 4.08
CA VAL A 188 -15.75 -11.61 4.39
C VAL A 188 -16.26 -11.38 5.80
N LYS A 189 -15.43 -10.81 6.68
CA LYS A 189 -15.78 -10.57 8.09
C LYS A 189 -16.05 -9.09 8.33
N GLY A 190 -16.89 -8.82 9.32
CA GLY A 190 -17.22 -7.47 9.76
C GLY A 190 -18.56 -6.96 9.22
N LYS A 191 -18.84 -5.70 9.52
CA LYS A 191 -20.02 -5.00 9.01
C LYS A 191 -19.78 -4.58 7.54
N PRO A 192 -20.85 -4.40 6.74
CA PRO A 192 -20.74 -3.95 5.36
C PRO A 192 -20.15 -2.53 5.23
N GLU A 193 -20.28 -1.72 6.28
CA GLU A 193 -19.69 -0.39 6.34
C GLU A 193 -18.68 -0.31 7.50
N LEU A 194 -17.55 0.31 7.23
CA LEU A 194 -16.55 0.60 8.26
C LEU A 194 -17.06 1.69 9.21
N PRO A 195 -16.62 1.70 10.48
CA PRO A 195 -16.93 2.79 11.40
C PRO A 195 -16.48 4.14 10.85
N ASP A 196 -17.24 5.18 11.15
CA ASP A 196 -16.90 6.55 10.76
C ASP A 196 -15.51 6.97 11.31
N PRO A 197 -14.59 7.46 10.46
CA PRO A 197 -13.24 7.85 10.90
C PRO A 197 -13.24 8.94 11.96
N ASP A 198 -14.15 9.91 11.89
CA ASP A 198 -14.22 11.01 12.85
C ASP A 198 -14.73 10.52 14.21
N GLU A 199 -15.74 9.65 14.22
CA GLU A 199 -16.20 8.98 15.44
C GLU A 199 -15.09 8.15 16.09
N LEU A 200 -14.34 7.37 15.30
CA LEU A 200 -13.21 6.56 15.77
C LEU A 200 -12.10 7.44 16.38
N ALA A 201 -11.74 8.52 15.68
CA ALA A 201 -10.72 9.46 16.14
C ALA A 201 -11.12 10.14 17.45
N ASN A 202 -12.37 10.63 17.54
CA ASN A 202 -12.89 11.30 18.73
C ASN A 202 -13.01 10.35 19.94
N LYS A 203 -13.41 9.10 19.71
CA LYS A 203 -13.60 8.13 20.80
C LYS A 203 -12.30 7.51 21.30
N LEU A 204 -11.38 7.15 20.41
CA LEU A 204 -10.21 6.32 20.75
C LEU A 204 -8.87 7.05 20.66
N MET A 205 -8.70 7.99 19.73
CA MET A 205 -7.40 8.60 19.44
C MET A 205 -7.21 9.98 20.10
N LEU A 206 -8.30 10.68 20.40
CA LEU A 206 -8.25 12.03 20.96
C LEU A 206 -7.63 12.01 22.37
N ARG A 207 -6.52 12.75 22.51
CA ARG A 207 -5.79 12.86 23.77
C ARG A 207 -6.61 13.65 24.80
N ARG A 208 -7.07 12.99 25.87
CA ARG A 208 -7.74 13.64 27.01
C ARG A 208 -6.78 14.20 28.05
N LYS A 209 -5.75 13.42 28.39
CA LYS A 209 -4.67 13.80 29.31
C LYS A 209 -3.35 13.45 28.65
N PHE A 210 -2.40 14.38 28.69
CA PHE A 210 -1.04 14.07 28.24
C PHE A 210 -0.46 12.94 29.08
N ARG A 211 -0.02 11.88 28.39
CA ARG A 211 0.71 10.76 28.97
C ARG A 211 2.13 10.83 28.41
N PRO A 212 3.13 11.22 29.23
CA PRO A 212 4.51 11.24 28.77
C PRO A 212 4.95 9.83 28.40
N GLU A 213 5.86 9.73 27.44
CA GLU A 213 6.45 8.46 27.03
C GLU A 213 7.37 7.94 28.16
N PRO A 214 7.21 6.68 28.60
CA PRO A 214 7.88 6.18 29.80
C PRO A 214 9.39 5.99 29.66
N ARG A 215 9.94 5.88 28.44
CA ARG A 215 11.39 5.75 28.17
C ARG A 215 12.11 7.10 28.10
N GLY A 216 11.41 8.22 28.28
CA GLY A 216 12.01 9.55 28.30
C GLY A 216 12.26 10.18 26.93
N THR A 217 11.53 9.75 25.90
CA THR A 217 11.60 10.34 24.55
C THR A 217 11.26 11.83 24.59
N ASN A 218 12.12 12.67 24.00
CA ASN A 218 11.97 14.13 24.00
C ASN A 218 11.56 14.68 22.62
N LEU A 219 11.35 15.99 22.53
CA LEU A 219 10.97 16.66 21.27
C LEU A 219 12.08 16.66 20.21
N MET A 220 13.35 16.57 20.62
CA MET A 220 14.47 16.43 19.67
C MET A 220 14.28 15.15 18.85
N PHE A 221 14.00 14.02 19.51
CA PHE A 221 13.66 12.77 18.82
C PHE A 221 12.38 12.90 17.96
N GLY A 222 11.34 13.54 18.47
CA GLY A 222 10.09 13.74 17.72
C GLY A 222 10.30 14.51 16.40
N PHE A 223 11.05 15.61 16.45
CA PHE A 223 11.38 16.39 15.27
C PHE A 223 12.40 15.70 14.38
N PHE A 224 13.35 14.94 14.93
CA PHE A 224 14.25 14.10 14.13
C PHE A 224 13.48 13.10 13.30
N ALA A 225 12.55 12.37 13.94
CA ALA A 225 11.71 11.39 13.26
C ALA A 225 10.89 12.05 12.16
N GLN A 226 10.26 13.20 12.43
CA GLN A 226 9.49 13.92 11.41
C GLN A 226 10.36 14.42 10.26
N HIS A 227 11.52 15.02 10.55
CA HIS A 227 12.46 15.52 9.54
C HIS A 227 13.01 14.38 8.67
N PHE A 228 13.50 13.31 9.30
CA PHE A 228 14.12 12.16 8.64
C PHE A 228 13.12 11.39 7.76
N THR A 229 11.91 11.14 8.26
CA THR A 229 10.91 10.34 7.53
C THR A 229 10.31 11.06 6.33
N HIS A 230 10.20 12.39 6.38
CA HIS A 230 9.67 13.19 5.27
C HIS A 230 10.57 13.23 4.03
N GLN A 231 11.77 12.65 4.07
CA GLN A 231 12.56 12.48 2.85
C GLN A 231 12.00 11.38 1.93
N PHE A 232 11.37 10.34 2.50
CA PHE A 232 10.78 9.22 1.74
C PHE A 232 9.25 9.11 1.85
N PHE A 233 8.63 9.76 2.85
CA PHE A 233 7.17 9.91 2.91
C PHE A 233 6.72 11.25 2.34
N LYS A 234 6.48 11.28 1.03
CA LYS A 234 6.02 12.46 0.29
C LYS A 234 4.85 12.13 -0.61
N THR A 235 3.68 11.89 -0.03
CA THR A 235 2.47 11.55 -0.79
C THR A 235 2.10 12.63 -1.81
N ASN A 236 1.89 12.22 -3.05
CA ASN A 236 1.46 13.10 -4.13
C ASN A 236 -0.07 13.21 -4.19
N HIS A 237 -0.64 14.02 -3.30
CA HIS A 237 -2.08 14.22 -3.22
C HIS A 237 -2.73 14.78 -4.50
N LYS A 238 -1.96 15.32 -5.46
CA LYS A 238 -2.51 15.78 -6.76
C LYS A 238 -2.93 14.62 -7.65
N ILE A 239 -2.23 13.48 -7.54
CA ILE A 239 -2.52 12.28 -8.34
C ILE A 239 -3.34 11.29 -7.51
N GLY A 240 -2.91 11.02 -6.27
CA GLY A 240 -3.56 10.06 -5.40
C GLY A 240 -2.75 9.77 -4.14
N SER A 241 -3.40 9.22 -3.11
CA SER A 241 -2.78 8.87 -1.83
C SER A 241 -1.74 7.74 -1.91
N GLU A 242 -1.77 6.98 -2.99
CA GLU A 242 -0.93 5.82 -3.27
C GLU A 242 0.39 6.17 -3.98
N PHE A 243 0.53 7.42 -4.41
CA PHE A 243 1.70 7.90 -5.14
C PHE A 243 2.65 8.71 -4.25
N THR A 244 3.95 8.64 -4.54
CA THR A 244 5.01 9.39 -3.87
C THR A 244 5.73 10.34 -4.83
N LEU A 245 6.16 11.50 -4.30
CA LEU A 245 7.12 12.40 -4.96
C LEU A 245 8.57 12.03 -4.64
N ALA A 246 8.81 11.22 -3.60
CA ALA A 246 10.13 10.77 -3.18
C ALA A 246 10.55 9.52 -3.95
N LEU A 247 11.00 9.71 -5.19
CA LEU A 247 11.34 8.61 -6.10
C LEU A 247 12.59 7.81 -5.68
N GLY A 248 13.39 8.32 -4.73
CA GLY A 248 14.53 7.59 -4.15
C GLY A 248 14.13 6.44 -3.22
N HIS A 249 12.87 6.40 -2.73
CA HIS A 249 12.32 5.34 -1.84
C HIS A 249 13.18 4.99 -0.62
N GLY A 250 13.96 5.95 -0.11
CA GLY A 250 14.88 5.68 0.98
C GLY A 250 15.62 6.91 1.46
N VAL A 251 16.83 6.68 1.98
CA VAL A 251 17.67 7.74 2.54
C VAL A 251 18.53 8.35 1.43
N ASP A 252 17.95 9.27 0.66
CA ASP A 252 18.59 10.00 -0.43
C ASP A 252 18.90 11.47 -0.07
N ALA A 253 18.54 11.89 1.14
CA ALA A 253 18.64 13.27 1.61
C ALA A 253 17.88 14.29 0.74
N ALA A 254 16.85 13.88 0.00
CA ALA A 254 16.04 14.78 -0.84
C ALA A 254 15.32 15.88 -0.04
N HIS A 255 15.02 15.65 1.23
CA HIS A 255 14.51 16.67 2.15
C HIS A 255 15.49 17.84 2.41
N ILE A 256 16.78 17.66 2.12
CA ILE A 256 17.82 18.70 2.20
C ILE A 256 18.12 19.25 0.80
N TYR A 257 18.41 18.35 -0.15
CA TYR A 257 18.90 18.73 -1.48
C TYR A 257 17.79 18.99 -2.51
N GLY A 258 16.55 18.61 -2.22
CA GLY A 258 15.44 18.63 -3.15
C GLY A 258 15.23 17.29 -3.86
N TYR A 259 13.97 16.99 -4.18
CA TYR A 259 13.56 15.74 -4.85
C TYR A 259 13.70 15.77 -6.38
N SER A 260 14.05 16.92 -6.96
CA SER A 260 14.27 17.10 -8.39
C SER A 260 15.59 17.83 -8.66
N MET A 261 16.20 17.55 -9.81
CA MET A 261 17.45 18.18 -10.20
C MET A 261 17.34 19.71 -10.32
N ASP A 262 16.21 20.21 -10.83
CA ASP A 262 15.94 21.65 -10.91
C ASP A 262 15.97 22.31 -9.52
N ARG A 263 15.24 21.73 -8.55
CA ARG A 263 15.23 22.23 -7.16
C ARG A 263 16.62 22.17 -6.53
N GLN A 264 17.35 21.08 -6.78
CA GLN A 264 18.71 20.92 -6.28
C GLN A 264 19.66 21.98 -6.82
N LEU A 265 19.60 22.29 -8.12
CA LEU A 265 20.43 23.33 -8.72
C LEU A 265 20.09 24.72 -8.17
N LYS A 266 18.81 25.01 -7.95
CA LYS A 266 18.36 26.28 -7.35
C LYS A 266 18.86 26.49 -5.92
N LEU A 267 18.95 25.42 -5.13
CA LEU A 267 19.44 25.43 -3.75
C LEU A 267 20.97 25.44 -3.63
N ARG A 268 21.70 25.07 -4.68
CA ARG A 268 23.17 25.03 -4.67
C ARG A 268 23.78 26.40 -4.88
N LEU A 269 24.89 26.66 -4.20
CA LEU A 269 25.74 27.83 -4.45
C LEU A 269 26.56 27.67 -5.74
N LEU A 270 26.71 26.42 -6.20
CA LEU A 270 27.55 26.02 -7.35
C LEU A 270 29.03 26.40 -7.20
N LYS A 271 29.47 26.60 -5.95
CA LYS A 271 30.83 26.90 -5.56
C LYS A 271 31.22 25.99 -4.39
N ASP A 272 32.41 25.40 -4.46
CA ASP A 272 33.00 24.54 -3.41
C ASP A 272 32.10 23.37 -2.96
N GLY A 273 31.14 22.95 -3.81
CA GLY A 273 30.16 21.91 -3.47
C GLY A 273 29.07 22.34 -2.49
N LYS A 274 29.01 23.62 -2.11
CA LYS A 274 28.12 24.13 -1.06
C LYS A 274 26.69 24.41 -1.53
N LEU A 275 25.77 24.42 -0.56
CA LEU A 275 24.42 24.97 -0.69
C LEU A 275 24.43 26.48 -0.46
N LYS A 276 23.42 27.17 -0.99
CA LYS A 276 23.16 28.57 -0.65
C LYS A 276 22.78 28.68 0.81
N TYR A 277 23.06 29.82 1.42
CA TYR A 277 22.77 30.10 2.82
C TYR A 277 22.73 31.62 3.02
N GLN A 278 22.16 32.05 4.14
CA GLN A 278 22.22 33.44 4.61
C GLN A 278 22.83 33.48 6.02
N VAL A 279 23.35 34.65 6.40
CA VAL A 279 23.90 34.86 7.74
C VAL A 279 23.01 35.85 8.48
N ILE A 280 22.43 35.42 9.59
CA ILE A 280 21.57 36.24 10.47
C ILE A 280 22.19 36.21 11.86
N ASP A 281 22.49 37.39 12.43
CA ASP A 281 23.12 37.54 13.75
C ASP A 281 24.42 36.73 13.94
N GLY A 282 25.17 36.55 12.86
CA GLY A 282 26.44 35.79 12.86
C GLY A 282 26.30 34.28 12.67
N GLU A 283 25.07 33.77 12.59
CA GLU A 283 24.77 32.34 12.43
C GLU A 283 24.28 32.02 11.01
N VAL A 284 24.54 30.79 10.55
CA VAL A 284 24.19 30.34 9.20
C VAL A 284 22.79 29.75 9.17
N TYR A 285 21.95 30.26 8.28
CA TYR A 285 20.57 29.81 8.05
C TYR A 285 20.33 29.44 6.58
N PRO A 286 19.28 28.64 6.28
CA PRO A 286 18.86 28.40 4.90
C PRO A 286 18.57 29.70 4.15
N PRO A 287 18.79 29.74 2.83
CA PRO A 287 18.56 30.94 2.01
C PRO A 287 17.06 31.25 1.94
N THR A 288 16.70 32.40 1.40
CA THR A 288 15.29 32.78 1.25
C THR A 288 14.71 32.25 -0.07
N VAL A 289 13.37 32.20 -0.15
CA VAL A 289 12.67 31.88 -1.40
C VAL A 289 12.96 32.94 -2.46
N ALA A 290 13.06 34.22 -2.08
CA ALA A 290 13.39 35.31 -2.99
C ALA A 290 14.77 35.13 -3.68
N GLU A 291 15.75 34.53 -3.01
CA GLU A 291 17.09 34.29 -3.56
C GLU A 291 17.17 33.03 -4.45
N THR A 292 16.37 32.02 -4.13
CA THR A 292 16.47 30.69 -4.74
C THR A 292 15.42 30.41 -5.79
N ASP A 293 14.30 31.13 -5.79
CA ASP A 293 13.12 30.86 -6.62
C ASP A 293 12.61 29.41 -6.44
N VAL A 294 12.69 28.91 -5.21
CA VAL A 294 12.25 27.56 -4.84
C VAL A 294 10.86 27.61 -4.22
N SER A 295 9.93 26.83 -4.76
CA SER A 295 8.57 26.75 -4.20
C SER A 295 8.59 26.14 -2.80
N MET A 296 7.98 26.84 -1.84
CA MET A 296 7.83 26.42 -0.44
C MET A 296 6.38 26.64 0.00
N ILE A 297 5.88 25.76 0.86
CA ILE A 297 4.54 25.86 1.45
C ILE A 297 4.65 26.67 2.73
N TYR A 298 4.22 27.93 2.66
CA TYR A 298 4.06 28.84 3.79
C TYR A 298 2.64 29.44 3.80
N PRO A 299 2.15 29.92 4.95
CA PRO A 299 0.94 30.72 5.00
C PRO A 299 1.04 31.94 4.05
N PRO A 300 -0.07 32.32 3.39
CA PRO A 300 -0.05 33.32 2.31
C PRO A 300 0.38 34.72 2.76
N HIS A 301 0.29 35.03 4.06
CA HIS A 301 0.65 36.32 4.63
C HIS A 301 2.16 36.51 4.84
N VAL A 302 2.97 35.45 4.77
CA VAL A 302 4.42 35.53 4.98
C VAL A 302 5.09 35.95 3.66
N PRO A 303 5.86 37.04 3.59
CA PRO A 303 6.52 37.48 2.35
C PRO A 303 7.69 36.56 1.97
N GLU A 304 8.06 36.51 0.68
CA GLU A 304 9.10 35.60 0.16
C GLU A 304 10.50 35.83 0.75
N GLU A 305 10.80 37.07 1.14
CA GLU A 305 12.04 37.45 1.82
C GLU A 305 12.17 36.84 3.23
N GLN A 306 11.05 36.43 3.84
CA GLN A 306 11.01 35.79 5.16
C GLN A 306 10.79 34.28 5.09
N ARG A 307 10.57 33.72 3.89
CA ARG A 307 10.38 32.29 3.69
C ARG A 307 11.74 31.63 3.48
N LEU A 308 12.11 30.70 4.35
CA LEU A 308 13.32 29.90 4.19
C LEU A 308 13.10 28.83 3.12
N ALA A 309 14.05 28.68 2.20
CA ALA A 309 14.07 27.71 1.13
C ALA A 309 14.89 26.47 1.55
N ILE A 310 14.24 25.31 1.55
CA ILE A 310 14.80 24.03 2.02
C ILE A 310 14.44 22.94 0.99
N GLY A 311 15.16 21.82 0.95
CA GLY A 311 14.85 20.69 0.06
C GLY A 311 13.41 20.19 0.16
N GLU A 312 12.86 20.08 1.36
CA GLU A 312 11.45 19.76 1.59
C GLU A 312 10.56 21.01 1.66
N ASP A 313 9.50 21.04 0.86
CA ASP A 313 8.65 22.23 0.70
C ASP A 313 7.76 22.54 1.93
N ARG A 314 7.53 21.55 2.80
CA ARG A 314 6.71 21.69 4.03
C ARG A 314 7.49 22.05 5.29
N PHE A 315 8.82 22.09 5.26
CA PHE A 315 9.61 22.29 6.49
C PHE A 315 9.45 23.68 7.11
N GLY A 316 8.97 24.65 6.34
CA GLY A 316 8.59 25.97 6.85
C GLY A 316 7.42 26.00 7.83
N LEU A 317 6.65 24.90 7.96
CA LEU A 317 5.47 24.85 8.82
C LEU A 317 5.80 24.73 10.31
N LEU A 318 6.95 24.14 10.66
CA LEU A 318 7.31 23.84 12.04
C LEU A 318 8.78 24.21 12.31
N PRO A 319 9.07 25.02 13.35
CA PRO A 319 10.45 25.42 13.67
C PRO A 319 11.40 24.25 13.92
N GLY A 320 10.91 23.14 14.48
CA GLY A 320 11.73 21.95 14.71
C GLY A 320 12.24 21.29 13.42
N LEU A 321 11.50 21.39 12.31
CA LEU A 321 11.94 20.88 11.01
C LEU A 321 13.00 21.81 10.39
N THR A 322 12.77 23.12 10.48
CA THR A 322 13.75 24.14 10.06
C THR A 322 15.04 24.05 10.88
N MET A 323 14.95 23.77 12.18
CA MET A 323 16.12 23.56 13.04
C MET A 323 16.99 22.43 12.50
N TYR A 324 16.41 21.25 12.23
CA TYR A 324 17.18 20.14 11.65
C TYR A 324 17.71 20.46 10.26
N ALA A 325 16.93 21.12 9.41
CA ALA A 325 17.40 21.55 8.09
C ALA A 325 18.61 22.49 8.19
N THR A 326 18.60 23.40 9.16
CA THR A 326 19.70 24.33 9.42
C THR A 326 20.93 23.59 9.93
N LEU A 327 20.78 22.64 10.86
CA LEU A 327 21.89 21.81 11.32
C LEU A 327 22.52 21.01 10.17
N TRP A 328 21.72 20.38 9.32
CA TRP A 328 22.22 19.62 8.17
C TRP A 328 22.88 20.50 7.11
N LEU A 329 22.40 21.75 6.93
CA LEU A 329 23.02 22.71 6.03
C LEU A 329 24.46 23.07 6.48
N GLN A 330 24.71 23.14 7.79
CA GLN A 330 26.00 23.54 8.36
C GLN A 330 27.04 22.41 8.39
N ILE A 331 26.61 21.15 8.24
CA ILE A 331 27.52 19.98 8.24
C ILE A 331 28.38 19.91 6.97
N TYR A 332 28.05 20.71 5.93
CA TYR A 332 28.74 20.76 4.63
C TYR A 332 29.15 22.20 4.28
#